data_AF-A0A1N6MB14-F1
#
_entry.id   AF-A0A1N6MB14-F1
#
_cell.length_a   1.000
_cell.length_b   1.000
_cell.length_c   1.000
_cell.angle_alpha   90.00
_cell.angle_beta   90.00
_cell.angle_gamma   90.00
#
_symmetry.space_group_name_H-M   'P 1'
#
loop_
_entity.id
_entity.type
_entity.pdbx_description
1 polymer ?
#
loop_
_entity_poly.entity_id
_entity_poly.type
_entity_poly.pdbx_seq_one_letter_code
_entity_poly.pdbx_strand_id
1 'polypeptide(L)'
;MPESSEEAMRMNQEIEKLFNPNDLTTPTEIDDNITAFCKAISDNAPVLLNVEPENWSRQSCCDLNVKKYIEEHGGKILFGYKVWYNKPNYIEGERHAVWQADDGTLKDVTFNADGEMEVLFIPDRSEMQTSLEANKQKIRWGKTSKVKSLIQLYEQAESMIPMQHMADDVAWATAITYEQWLAGKRMSNMTLQTHG
;
A
#
# COMPACT_ATOMS: atom_id res chain seq x y z
N MET A 1 -18.60 4.15 -21.01
CA MET A 1 -18.44 5.60 -21.18
C MET A 1 -19.76 6.23 -20.73
N PRO A 2 -19.74 7.31 -19.93
CA PRO A 2 -20.98 7.93 -19.45
C PRO A 2 -21.83 8.42 -20.63
N GLU A 3 -23.15 8.27 -20.51
CA GLU A 3 -24.13 8.66 -21.54
C GLU A 3 -24.46 10.16 -21.47
N SER A 4 -24.11 10.84 -20.37
CA SER A 4 -24.31 12.27 -20.18
C SER A 4 -23.25 12.94 -19.29
N SER A 5 -23.22 14.28 -19.30
CA SER A 5 -22.36 15.09 -18.41
C SER A 5 -22.73 14.90 -16.92
N GLU A 6 -24.02 14.79 -16.61
CA GLU A 6 -24.49 14.56 -15.24
C GLU A 6 -24.05 13.19 -14.72
N GLU A 7 -24.11 12.17 -15.58
CA GLU A 7 -23.62 10.84 -15.24
C GLU A 7 -22.10 10.84 -15.02
N ALA A 8 -21.35 11.53 -15.87
CA ALA A 8 -19.91 11.69 -15.71
C ALA A 8 -19.54 12.37 -14.37
N MET A 9 -20.23 13.46 -14.02
CA MET A 9 -20.02 14.14 -12.74
C MET A 9 -20.31 13.24 -11.54
N ARG A 10 -21.42 12.48 -11.59
CA ARG A 10 -21.77 11.54 -10.53
C ARG A 10 -20.74 10.42 -10.39
N MET A 11 -20.27 9.86 -11.51
CA MET A 11 -19.23 8.84 -11.49
C MET A 11 -17.93 9.35 -10.87
N ASN A 12 -17.52 10.57 -11.20
CA ASN A 12 -16.33 11.20 -10.61
C ASN A 12 -16.46 11.37 -9.09
N GLN A 13 -17.61 11.84 -8.61
CA GLN A 13 -17.86 11.96 -7.16
C GLN A 13 -17.80 10.60 -6.44
N GLU A 14 -18.28 9.54 -7.08
CA GLU A 14 -18.21 8.20 -6.50
C GLU A 14 -16.79 7.63 -6.50
N ILE A 15 -15.99 7.91 -7.54
CA ILE A 15 -14.55 7.59 -7.57
C ILE A 15 -13.83 8.34 -6.46
N GLU A 16 -14.01 9.66 -6.36
CA GLU A 16 -13.38 10.48 -5.31
C GLU A 16 -13.69 9.94 -3.92
N LYS A 17 -14.94 9.53 -3.67
CA LYS A 17 -15.33 8.92 -2.39
C LYS A 17 -14.70 7.54 -2.19
N LEU A 18 -14.65 6.70 -3.22
CA LEU A 18 -14.16 5.33 -3.12
C LEU A 18 -12.65 5.28 -2.84
N PHE A 19 -11.91 6.16 -3.49
CA PHE A 19 -10.45 6.25 -3.41
C PHE A 19 -9.97 7.39 -2.50
N ASN A 20 -10.86 7.96 -1.67
CA ASN A 20 -10.48 8.98 -0.72
C ASN A 20 -9.44 8.40 0.25
N PRO A 21 -8.20 8.93 0.29
CA PRO A 21 -7.17 8.40 1.16
C PRO A 21 -7.53 8.51 2.65
N ASN A 22 -8.40 9.46 3.03
CA ASN A 22 -8.85 9.60 4.42
C ASN A 22 -9.86 8.52 4.85
N ASP A 23 -10.51 7.87 3.88
CA ASP A 23 -11.49 6.79 4.15
C ASP A 23 -10.85 5.40 3.99
N LEU A 24 -9.58 5.34 3.59
CA LEU A 24 -8.84 4.12 3.30
C LEU A 24 -7.87 3.84 4.46
N THR A 25 -8.30 3.04 5.43
CA THR A 25 -7.57 2.74 6.68
C THR A 25 -7.26 1.25 6.80
N THR A 26 -6.34 0.87 7.68
CA THR A 26 -6.11 -0.54 8.01
C THR A 26 -7.41 -1.16 8.57
N PRO A 27 -7.80 -2.37 8.15
CA PRO A 27 -8.96 -3.02 8.73
C PRO A 27 -8.69 -3.38 10.20
N THR A 28 -9.48 -2.82 11.11
CA THR A 28 -9.44 -3.14 12.55
C THR A 28 -9.97 -4.54 12.89
N GLU A 29 -10.69 -5.17 11.96
CA GLU A 29 -11.28 -6.50 12.09
C GLU A 29 -11.23 -7.22 10.74
N ILE A 30 -11.00 -8.53 10.78
CA ILE A 30 -11.01 -9.41 9.60
C ILE A 30 -12.45 -9.91 9.40
N ASP A 31 -13.23 -9.20 8.59
CA ASP A 31 -14.58 -9.62 8.20
C ASP A 31 -14.57 -10.60 7.02
N ASP A 32 -15.75 -11.01 6.55
CA ASP A 32 -15.89 -11.91 5.40
C ASP A 32 -15.30 -11.34 4.11
N ASN A 33 -15.36 -10.01 3.91
CA ASN A 33 -14.82 -9.36 2.72
C ASN A 33 -13.29 -9.37 2.75
N ILE A 34 -12.68 -9.02 3.89
CA ILE A 34 -11.23 -9.10 4.09
C ILE A 34 -10.75 -10.54 3.96
N THR A 35 -11.44 -11.49 4.58
CA THR A 35 -11.12 -12.92 4.49
C THR A 35 -11.13 -13.39 3.03
N ALA A 36 -12.17 -13.06 2.27
CA ALA A 36 -12.29 -13.43 0.88
C ALA A 36 -11.20 -12.77 0.01
N PHE A 37 -10.91 -11.49 0.26
CA PHE A 37 -9.85 -10.76 -0.45
C PHE A 37 -8.47 -11.37 -0.19
N CYS A 38 -8.11 -11.58 1.07
CA CYS A 38 -6.83 -12.17 1.48
C CYS A 38 -6.62 -13.55 0.83
N LYS A 39 -7.62 -14.43 0.90
CA LYS A 39 -7.58 -15.76 0.27
C LYS A 39 -7.46 -15.71 -1.26
N ALA A 40 -7.94 -14.66 -1.90
CA ALA A 40 -7.85 -14.52 -3.35
C ALA A 40 -6.41 -14.18 -3.81
N ILE A 41 -5.64 -13.47 -2.97
CA ILE A 41 -4.32 -12.96 -3.35
C ILE A 41 -3.16 -13.83 -2.84
N SER A 42 -3.32 -14.51 -1.70
CA SER A 42 -2.27 -15.36 -1.11
C SER A 42 -2.85 -16.55 -0.35
N ASP A 43 -2.04 -17.61 -0.24
CA ASP A 43 -2.33 -18.80 0.58
C ASP A 43 -1.87 -18.63 2.04
N ASN A 44 -1.19 -17.53 2.35
CA ASN A 44 -0.77 -17.20 3.71
C ASN A 44 -1.89 -16.53 4.52
N ALA A 45 -1.81 -16.64 5.84
CA ALA A 45 -2.70 -15.90 6.73
C ALA A 45 -2.29 -14.42 6.80
N PRO A 46 -3.25 -13.48 6.83
CA PRO A 46 -2.95 -12.08 7.14
C PRO A 46 -2.57 -11.95 8.63
N VAL A 47 -1.71 -10.97 8.93
CA VAL A 47 -1.16 -10.69 10.25
C VAL A 47 -1.28 -9.20 10.52
N LEU A 48 -1.78 -8.83 11.69
CA LEU A 48 -1.74 -7.43 12.14
C LEU A 48 -0.33 -7.13 12.64
N LEU A 49 0.32 -6.14 12.06
CA LEU A 49 1.70 -5.74 12.37
C LEU A 49 1.75 -4.35 12.97
N ASN A 50 2.58 -4.19 13.99
CA ASN A 50 3.01 -2.86 14.43
C ASN A 50 3.94 -2.22 13.39
N VAL A 51 3.77 -0.92 13.23
CA VAL A 51 4.62 -0.05 12.42
C VAL A 51 5.62 0.59 13.36
N GLU A 52 6.86 0.10 13.35
CA GLU A 52 7.94 0.59 14.22
C GLU A 52 9.15 1.01 13.37
N PRO A 53 9.03 2.16 12.69
CA PRO A 53 10.10 2.74 11.89
C PRO A 53 11.27 3.19 12.77
N GLU A 54 12.47 3.15 12.20
CA GLU A 54 13.61 3.86 12.74
C GLU A 54 13.55 5.34 12.33
N ASN A 55 14.24 6.22 13.04
CA ASN A 55 14.31 7.66 12.70
C ASN A 55 14.79 7.91 11.27
N TRP A 56 15.64 7.02 10.75
CA TRP A 56 16.17 7.07 9.39
C TRP A 56 15.25 6.42 8.35
N SER A 57 14.17 5.73 8.73
CA SER A 57 13.25 5.14 7.76
C SER A 57 12.74 6.20 6.79
N ARG A 58 12.67 5.86 5.50
CA ARG A 58 12.28 6.75 4.41
C ARG A 58 10.85 6.48 3.96
N GLN A 59 10.08 7.55 3.78
CA GLN A 59 8.71 7.43 3.27
C GLN A 59 8.69 6.72 1.90
N SER A 60 7.79 5.77 1.71
CA SER A 60 7.59 5.04 0.45
C SER A 60 8.79 4.20 -0.04
N CYS A 61 9.80 3.97 0.79
CA CYS A 61 10.99 3.15 0.43
C CYS A 61 11.01 1.84 1.22
N CYS A 62 9.93 1.06 1.21
CA CYS A 62 9.76 -0.06 2.14
C CYS A 62 10.84 -1.13 2.03
N ASP A 63 11.25 -1.51 0.83
CA ASP A 63 12.29 -2.50 0.61
C ASP A 63 13.68 -1.97 1.00
N LEU A 64 13.99 -0.70 0.70
CA LEU A 64 15.24 -0.04 1.09
C LEU A 64 15.35 0.11 2.62
N ASN A 65 14.24 0.43 3.28
CA ASN A 65 14.20 0.49 4.74
C ASN A 65 14.50 -0.88 5.34
N VAL A 66 13.89 -1.95 4.82
CA VAL A 66 14.14 -3.32 5.27
C VAL A 66 15.60 -3.72 4.99
N LYS A 67 16.13 -3.45 3.79
CA LYS A 67 17.54 -3.71 3.45
C LYS A 67 18.48 -3.05 4.47
N LYS A 68 18.27 -1.77 4.76
CA LYS A 68 19.05 -1.06 5.78
C LYS A 68 18.87 -1.65 7.19
N TYR A 69 17.66 -2.04 7.56
CA TYR A 69 17.41 -2.64 8.87
C TYR A 69 18.15 -3.97 9.04
N ILE A 70 18.22 -4.78 7.96
CA ILE A 70 18.95 -6.05 7.92
C ILE A 70 20.45 -5.86 8.14
N GLU A 71 21.04 -4.77 7.64
CA GLU A 71 22.48 -4.47 7.85
C GLU A 71 22.83 -4.37 9.34
N GLU A 72 21.88 -3.91 10.17
CA GLU A 72 22.07 -3.68 11.60
C GLU A 72 21.57 -4.86 12.47
N HIS A 73 20.54 -5.59 12.02
CA HIS A 73 19.80 -6.56 12.84
C HIS A 73 19.80 -8.00 12.28
N GLY A 74 20.33 -8.22 11.08
CA GLY A 74 20.20 -9.51 10.38
C GLY A 74 18.75 -9.76 9.90
N GLY A 75 18.36 -11.03 9.78
CA GLY A 75 17.05 -11.40 9.26
C GLY A 75 16.92 -11.25 7.74
N LYS A 76 15.69 -11.12 7.25
CA LYS A 76 15.39 -11.09 5.81
C LYS A 76 14.19 -10.22 5.47
N ILE A 77 14.06 -9.91 4.18
CA ILE A 77 12.89 -9.25 3.63
C ILE A 77 11.76 -10.26 3.41
N LEU A 78 10.54 -9.83 3.72
CA LEU A 78 9.32 -10.55 3.37
C LEU A 78 8.40 -9.59 2.62
N PHE A 79 8.04 -9.96 1.40
CA PHE A 79 7.13 -9.19 0.57
C PHE A 79 5.69 -9.66 0.74
N GLY A 80 4.76 -8.72 0.57
CA GLY A 80 3.33 -8.96 0.73
C GLY A 80 2.52 -7.75 0.34
N TYR A 81 1.36 -7.62 0.98
CA TYR A 81 0.47 -6.49 0.79
C TYR A 81 0.03 -5.92 2.14
N LYS A 82 0.13 -4.60 2.30
CA LYS A 82 -0.71 -3.87 3.27
C LYS A 82 -2.14 -3.91 2.75
N VAL A 83 -3.09 -4.21 3.62
CA VAL A 83 -4.50 -4.24 3.29
C VAL A 83 -5.15 -2.98 3.81
N TRP A 84 -5.81 -2.25 2.92
CA TRP A 84 -6.57 -1.06 3.25
C TRP A 84 -8.05 -1.23 2.92
N TYR A 85 -8.93 -0.68 3.75
CA TYR A 85 -10.37 -0.91 3.64
C TYR A 85 -11.19 0.38 3.75
N ASN A 86 -11.81 0.79 2.64
CA ASN A 86 -12.91 1.76 2.64
C ASN A 86 -14.24 1.00 2.79
N LYS A 87 -14.67 0.84 4.04
CA LYS A 87 -15.81 0.01 4.41
C LYS A 87 -17.13 0.54 3.84
N PRO A 88 -18.03 -0.34 3.36
CA PRO A 88 -17.88 -1.79 3.17
C PRO A 88 -17.48 -2.16 1.74
N ASN A 89 -17.13 -1.20 0.89
CA ASN A 89 -17.27 -1.35 -0.56
C ASN A 89 -15.97 -1.67 -1.30
N TYR A 90 -14.82 -1.29 -0.75
CA TYR A 90 -13.55 -1.29 -1.48
C TYR A 90 -12.38 -1.71 -0.61
N ILE A 91 -11.61 -2.69 -1.08
CA ILE A 91 -10.39 -3.14 -0.43
C ILE A 91 -9.23 -2.96 -1.42
N GLU A 92 -8.11 -2.46 -0.91
CA GLU A 92 -6.86 -2.33 -1.67
C GLU A 92 -5.74 -3.09 -0.97
N GLY A 93 -5.05 -3.94 -1.71
CA GLY A 93 -3.74 -4.46 -1.34
C GLY A 93 -2.68 -3.54 -1.93
N GLU A 94 -1.84 -2.96 -1.08
CA GLU A 94 -0.66 -2.19 -1.47
C GLU A 94 0.61 -3.01 -1.27
N ARG A 95 1.37 -3.21 -2.36
CA ARG A 95 2.59 -3.98 -2.36
C ARG A 95 3.57 -3.40 -1.34
N HIS A 96 4.08 -4.26 -0.45
CA HIS A 96 4.87 -3.80 0.68
C HIS A 96 5.95 -4.81 1.07
N ALA A 97 7.02 -4.30 1.66
CA ALA A 97 8.09 -5.09 2.24
C ALA A 97 8.15 -4.88 3.76
N VAL A 98 8.23 -5.99 4.50
CA VAL A 98 8.45 -6.00 5.95
C VAL A 98 9.72 -6.75 6.29
N TRP A 99 10.28 -6.49 7.47
CA TRP A 99 11.40 -7.25 7.99
C TRP A 99 10.89 -8.50 8.71
N GLN A 100 11.58 -9.63 8.50
CA GLN A 100 11.37 -10.86 9.22
C GLN A 100 12.66 -11.30 9.93
N ALA A 101 12.57 -11.50 11.26
CA ALA A 101 13.62 -12.09 12.08
C ALA A 101 13.77 -13.60 11.80
N ASP A 102 14.90 -14.18 12.24
CA ASP A 102 15.15 -15.62 12.12
C ASP A 102 14.16 -16.49 12.93
N ASP A 103 13.60 -15.94 14.00
CA ASP A 103 12.55 -16.60 14.81
C ASP A 103 11.13 -16.46 14.22
N GLY A 104 11.01 -15.77 13.08
CA GLY A 104 9.74 -15.55 12.38
C GLY A 104 9.02 -14.26 12.73
N THR A 105 9.51 -13.49 13.72
CA THR A 105 8.93 -12.18 14.09
C THR A 105 8.90 -11.24 12.90
N LEU A 106 7.77 -10.55 12.71
CA LEU A 106 7.56 -9.60 11.62
C LEU A 106 7.48 -8.16 12.15
N LYS A 107 8.08 -7.23 11.42
CA LYS A 107 8.06 -5.80 11.74
C LYS A 107 7.94 -4.96 10.48
N ASP A 108 7.00 -4.02 10.47
CA ASP A 108 6.99 -2.97 9.45
C ASP A 108 7.89 -1.81 9.91
N VAL A 109 9.03 -1.66 9.24
CA VAL A 109 10.01 -0.60 9.51
C VAL A 109 9.74 0.67 8.70
N THR A 110 8.60 0.76 8.02
CA THR A 110 8.24 1.90 7.16
C THR A 110 6.97 2.57 7.65
N PHE A 111 7.12 3.81 8.10
CA PHE A 111 5.98 4.62 8.56
C PHE A 111 4.98 4.92 7.46
N ASN A 112 3.71 5.02 7.84
CA ASN A 112 2.65 5.47 6.95
C ASN A 112 2.50 7.00 7.05
N ALA A 113 2.26 7.65 5.90
CA ALA A 113 2.18 9.12 5.85
C ALA A 113 0.97 9.70 6.60
N ASP A 114 -0.10 8.90 6.71
CA ASP A 114 -1.32 9.16 7.49
C ASP A 114 -1.13 8.95 9.01
N GLY A 115 -0.03 8.33 9.43
CA GLY A 115 0.27 8.04 10.83
C GLY A 115 -0.28 6.72 11.35
N GLU A 116 -0.78 5.82 10.49
CA GLU A 116 -1.21 4.48 10.89
C GLU A 116 -0.06 3.73 11.57
N MET A 117 -0.29 3.31 12.81
CA MET A 117 0.70 2.62 13.66
C MET A 117 0.57 1.10 13.60
N GLU A 118 -0.50 0.60 13.01
CA GLU A 118 -0.74 -0.83 12.79
C GLU A 118 -1.21 -1.03 11.35
N VAL A 119 -0.82 -2.15 10.74
CA VAL A 119 -1.25 -2.51 9.38
C VAL A 119 -1.62 -3.98 9.31
N LEU A 120 -2.75 -4.30 8.69
CA LEU A 120 -3.02 -5.67 8.30
C LEU A 120 -2.15 -6.00 7.09
N PHE A 121 -1.21 -6.92 7.27
CA PHE A 121 -0.28 -7.36 6.24
C PHE A 121 -0.56 -8.81 5.85
N ILE A 122 -0.55 -9.11 4.56
CA ILE A 122 -0.61 -10.48 4.06
C ILE A 122 0.67 -10.82 3.31
N PRO A 123 1.49 -11.78 3.80
CA PRO A 123 2.64 -12.26 3.07
C PRO A 123 2.25 -12.78 1.69
N ASP A 124 3.01 -12.42 0.66
CA ASP A 124 2.77 -12.90 -0.68
C ASP A 124 3.14 -14.39 -0.82
N ARG A 125 2.75 -14.98 -1.93
CA ARG A 125 3.10 -16.36 -2.29
C ARG A 125 4.62 -16.51 -2.43
N SER A 126 5.11 -17.73 -2.24
CA SER A 126 6.54 -18.03 -2.23
C SER A 126 7.28 -17.59 -3.51
N GLU A 127 6.59 -17.70 -4.64
CA GLU A 127 7.09 -17.35 -5.97
C GLU A 127 7.25 -15.83 -6.17
N MET A 128 6.55 -15.03 -5.35
CA MET A 128 6.49 -13.56 -5.45
C MET A 128 7.40 -12.88 -4.41
N GLN A 129 8.36 -13.59 -3.83
CA GLN A 129 9.25 -13.09 -2.77
C GLN A 129 10.57 -12.49 -3.28
N THR A 130 10.73 -12.24 -4.58
CA THR A 130 12.00 -11.80 -5.16
C THR A 130 12.22 -10.28 -5.13
N SER A 131 11.17 -9.49 -5.39
CA SER A 131 11.23 -8.02 -5.34
C SER A 131 9.83 -7.39 -5.23
N LEU A 132 9.77 -6.06 -5.16
CA LEU A 132 8.50 -5.32 -5.26
C LEU A 132 7.86 -5.53 -6.64
N GLU A 133 8.66 -5.55 -7.70
CA GLU A 133 8.26 -5.70 -9.11
C GLU A 133 7.84 -7.13 -9.48
N ALA A 134 8.13 -8.10 -8.61
CA ALA A 134 7.73 -9.49 -8.82
C ALA A 134 6.21 -9.66 -8.93
N ASN A 135 5.44 -8.71 -8.40
CA ASN A 135 3.98 -8.74 -8.43
C ASN A 135 3.39 -7.32 -8.61
N LYS A 136 2.06 -7.23 -8.72
CA LYS A 136 1.34 -5.95 -8.91
C LYS A 136 1.52 -5.03 -7.71
N GLN A 137 1.73 -3.74 -7.97
CA GLN A 137 1.86 -2.73 -6.90
C GLN A 137 0.54 -2.51 -6.14
N LYS A 138 -0.60 -2.59 -6.83
CA LYS A 138 -1.93 -2.48 -6.24
C LYS A 138 -2.81 -3.64 -6.70
N ILE A 139 -3.57 -4.22 -5.78
CA ILE A 139 -4.63 -5.19 -6.08
C ILE A 139 -5.92 -4.66 -5.46
N ARG A 140 -6.97 -4.51 -6.28
CA ARG A 140 -8.20 -3.83 -5.88
C ARG A 140 -9.39 -4.76 -5.94
N TRP A 141 -10.24 -4.69 -4.92
CA TRP A 141 -11.48 -5.44 -4.84
C TRP A 141 -12.67 -4.51 -4.61
N GLY A 142 -13.74 -4.78 -5.34
CA GLY A 142 -15.01 -4.06 -5.23
C GLY A 142 -16.15 -4.99 -4.88
N LYS A 143 -16.96 -4.60 -3.89
CA LYS A 143 -18.08 -5.41 -3.39
C LYS A 143 -19.18 -5.65 -4.43
N THR A 144 -19.51 -4.62 -5.22
CA THR A 144 -20.59 -4.68 -6.21
C THR A 144 -20.05 -4.53 -7.62
N SER A 145 -20.81 -4.97 -8.63
CA SER A 145 -20.44 -4.79 -10.04
C SER A 145 -20.21 -3.32 -10.39
N LYS A 146 -20.99 -2.42 -9.80
CA LYS A 146 -20.80 -0.97 -9.97
C LYS A 146 -19.44 -0.52 -9.45
N VAL A 147 -19.07 -0.91 -8.23
CA VAL A 147 -17.76 -0.59 -7.65
C VAL A 147 -16.63 -1.16 -8.51
N LYS A 148 -16.78 -2.39 -9.01
CA LYS A 148 -15.81 -3.01 -9.94
C LYS A 148 -15.62 -2.19 -11.21
N SER A 149 -16.70 -1.64 -11.78
CA SER A 149 -16.62 -0.75 -12.94
C SER A 149 -15.93 0.58 -12.64
N LEU A 150 -16.15 1.16 -11.45
CA LEU A 150 -15.42 2.36 -11.00
C LEU A 150 -13.92 2.08 -10.82
N ILE A 151 -13.57 0.92 -10.26
CA ILE A 151 -12.17 0.47 -10.13
C ILE A 151 -11.51 0.37 -11.50
N GLN A 152 -12.15 -0.28 -12.46
CA GLN A 152 -11.60 -0.42 -13.81
C GLN A 152 -11.38 0.94 -14.49
N LEU A 153 -12.32 1.87 -14.33
CA LEU A 153 -12.18 3.22 -14.88
C LEU A 153 -11.02 3.98 -14.21
N TYR A 154 -10.88 3.85 -12.90
CA TYR A 154 -9.80 4.48 -12.15
C TYR A 154 -8.43 3.90 -12.53
N GLU A 155 -8.30 2.58 -12.59
CA GLU A 155 -7.09 1.89 -13.05
C GLU A 155 -6.71 2.29 -14.47
N GLN A 156 -7.70 2.45 -15.36
CA GLN A 156 -7.47 2.94 -16.71
C GLN A 156 -6.92 4.37 -16.70
N ALA A 157 -7.48 5.26 -15.87
CA ALA A 157 -6.99 6.63 -15.74
C ALA A 157 -5.57 6.67 -15.16
N GLU A 158 -5.28 5.92 -14.10
CA GLU A 158 -3.93 5.79 -13.52
C GLU A 158 -2.92 5.27 -14.55
N SER A 159 -3.30 4.30 -15.38
CA SER A 159 -2.41 3.73 -16.40
C SER A 159 -2.00 4.74 -17.50
N MET A 160 -2.77 5.83 -17.67
CA MET A 160 -2.44 6.91 -18.60
C MET A 160 -1.44 7.91 -18.01
N ILE A 161 -1.21 7.88 -16.69
CA ILE A 161 -0.25 8.74 -16.01
C ILE A 161 1.12 8.03 -16.02
N PRO A 162 2.17 8.61 -16.62
CA PRO A 162 3.48 7.99 -16.63
C PRO A 162 4.01 7.79 -15.19
N MET A 163 4.19 6.54 -14.79
CA MET A 163 4.83 6.22 -13.50
C MET A 163 6.33 6.51 -13.62
N GLN A 164 6.82 7.50 -12.88
CA GLN A 164 8.26 7.72 -12.76
C GLN A 164 8.82 6.80 -11.69
N HIS A 165 9.54 5.76 -12.12
CA HIS A 165 10.41 5.01 -11.22
C HIS A 165 11.67 5.82 -10.97
N MET A 166 11.86 6.24 -9.72
CA MET A 166 13.13 6.82 -9.28
C MET A 166 14.11 5.68 -9.02
N ALA A 167 15.38 5.88 -9.35
CA ALA A 167 16.43 4.95 -8.95
C ALA A 167 16.56 4.93 -7.42
N ASP A 168 16.93 3.79 -6.84
CA ASP A 168 16.99 3.55 -5.40
C ASP A 168 17.80 4.61 -4.64
N ASP A 169 18.95 5.02 -5.20
CA ASP A 169 19.83 6.03 -4.63
C ASP A 169 19.18 7.41 -4.59
N VAL A 170 18.47 7.78 -5.65
CA VAL A 170 17.73 9.04 -5.73
C VAL A 170 16.55 9.00 -4.76
N ALA A 171 15.76 7.93 -4.79
CA ALA A 171 14.62 7.74 -3.89
C ALA A 171 15.04 7.87 -2.41
N TRP A 172 16.10 7.18 -2.03
CA TRP A 172 16.66 7.22 -0.68
C TRP A 172 17.16 8.61 -0.25
N ALA A 173 17.78 9.34 -1.18
CA ALA A 173 18.29 10.68 -0.94
C ALA A 173 17.18 11.75 -0.83
N THR A 174 16.08 11.60 -1.57
CA THR A 174 15.01 12.60 -1.63
C THR A 174 13.88 12.36 -0.64
N ALA A 175 13.56 11.10 -0.32
CA ALA A 175 12.47 10.76 0.58
C ALA A 175 12.68 11.37 1.97
N ILE A 176 11.58 11.83 2.59
CA ILE A 176 11.67 12.36 3.95
C ILE A 176 11.89 11.22 4.94
N THR A 177 12.63 11.51 6.00
CA THR A 177 12.88 10.55 7.08
C THR A 177 11.72 10.53 8.06
N TYR A 178 11.61 9.47 8.85
CA TYR A 178 10.63 9.40 9.94
C TYR A 178 10.85 10.54 10.96
N GLU A 179 12.10 10.84 11.31
CA GLU A 179 12.44 11.99 12.16
C GLU A 179 11.94 13.32 11.58
N GLN A 180 12.12 13.54 10.27
CA GLN A 180 11.61 14.75 9.61
C GLN A 180 10.08 14.78 9.60
N TRP A 181 9.43 13.63 9.41
CA TRP A 181 7.98 13.51 9.47
C TRP A 181 7.44 13.81 10.86
N LEU A 182 8.10 13.32 11.93
CA LEU A 182 7.79 13.67 13.32
C LEU A 182 7.95 15.18 13.58
N ALA A 183 8.92 15.82 12.93
CA ALA A 183 9.12 17.27 12.97
C ALA A 183 8.11 18.07 12.11
N GLY A 184 7.12 17.41 11.50
CA GLY A 184 6.05 18.08 10.74
C GLY A 184 6.30 18.20 9.23
N LYS A 185 7.43 17.69 8.70
CA LYS A 185 7.66 17.65 7.25
C LYS A 185 6.69 16.67 6.60
N ARG A 186 6.17 17.01 5.43
CA ARG A 186 5.26 16.16 4.66
C ARG A 186 5.73 16.05 3.22
N MET A 187 5.44 14.91 2.61
CA MET A 187 5.72 14.55 1.23
C MET A 187 4.56 13.70 0.74
N SER A 188 4.13 13.85 -0.52
CA SER A 188 3.18 12.91 -1.12
C SER A 188 3.83 11.54 -1.25
N ASN A 189 3.08 10.45 -1.02
CA ASN A 189 3.63 9.11 -1.26
C ASN A 189 4.18 9.03 -2.69
N MET A 190 5.35 8.41 -2.87
CA MET A 190 5.98 8.37 -4.19
C MET A 190 5.19 7.50 -5.19
N THR A 191 4.35 6.60 -4.70
CA THR A 191 3.33 5.88 -5.48
C THR A 191 2.20 6.80 -5.99
N LEU A 192 2.10 8.02 -5.45
CA LEU A 192 1.12 9.07 -5.73
C LEU A 192 1.80 10.37 -6.20
N GLN A 193 2.81 10.28 -7.06
CA GLN A 193 3.21 11.46 -7.84
C GLN A 193 2.27 11.62 -9.04
N THR A 194 1.05 12.10 -8.77
CA THR A 194 0.29 12.87 -9.76
C THR A 194 0.77 14.31 -9.62
N HIS A 195 1.68 14.76 -10.47
CA HIS A 195 1.82 16.20 -10.70
C HIS A 195 0.92 16.56 -11.88
N GLY A 196 -0.04 17.45 -11.61
CA GLY A 196 -0.91 18.06 -12.62
C GLY A 196 -0.18 19.08 -13.49
#